data_AF-A0A7S0LK89-F1
#
_entry.id   AF-A0A7S0LK89-F1
#
_cell.length_a   1.000
_cell.length_b   1.000
_cell.length_c   1.000
_cell.angle_alpha   90.00
_cell.angle_beta   90.00
_cell.angle_gamma   90.00
#
_symmetry.space_group_name_H-M   'P 1'
#
loop_
_entity.id
_entity.type
_entity.pdbx_description
1 polymer ?
#
loop_
_entity_poly.entity_id
_entity_poly.type
_entity_poly.pdbx_seq_one_letter_code
_entity_poly.pdbx_strand_id
1 'polypeptide(L)'
;CYDEVQTMDIAEATIARGVLHGLLRSGWVLVATCNRSVDELASSAMHREHPQARFTEDVISLCDSLVLPSLHGDYRASLPRAAETIFFYPADAANTAVVDARFAELTRGDAAPIALHLGGGRCLPALGCPRGTARLSFDELCAKPYGSADYIALAQ
;
A
#
# COMPACT_ATOMS: atom_id res chain seq x y z
N CYS A 1 6.89 -8.83 -12.47
CA CYS A 1 7.35 -8.34 -11.16
C CYS A 1 6.25 -8.63 -10.16
N TYR A 2 6.55 -9.36 -9.10
CA TYR A 2 5.63 -9.66 -8.01
C TYR A 2 6.11 -8.89 -6.77
N ASP A 3 5.45 -7.79 -6.46
CA ASP A 3 5.87 -6.92 -5.36
C ASP A 3 5.23 -7.38 -4.04
N GLU A 4 5.96 -7.21 -2.94
CA GLU A 4 5.55 -7.53 -1.58
C GLU A 4 4.91 -8.93 -1.44
N VAL A 5 5.67 -9.98 -1.74
CA VAL A 5 5.23 -11.35 -1.46
C VAL A 5 4.98 -11.49 0.04
N GLN A 6 3.70 -11.72 0.39
CA GLN A 6 3.23 -11.95 1.75
C GLN A 6 2.54 -13.30 1.87
N THR A 7 2.16 -13.63 3.11
CA THR A 7 1.35 -14.82 3.39
C THR A 7 -0.06 -14.64 2.82
N MET A 8 -0.45 -15.51 1.90
CA MET A 8 -1.79 -15.54 1.29
C MET A 8 -2.65 -16.61 1.93
N ASP A 9 -3.98 -16.48 1.79
CA ASP A 9 -4.86 -17.62 2.08
C ASP A 9 -4.67 -18.77 1.08
N ILE A 10 -5.34 -19.91 1.32
CA ILE A 10 -5.22 -21.11 0.47
C ILE A 10 -5.74 -20.88 -0.95
N ALA A 11 -6.85 -20.14 -1.09
CA ALA A 11 -7.50 -19.91 -2.38
C ALA A 11 -6.68 -18.96 -3.25
N GLU A 12 -6.24 -17.84 -2.66
CA GLU A 12 -5.33 -16.89 -3.27
C GLU A 12 -4.03 -17.55 -3.71
N ALA A 13 -3.39 -18.33 -2.83
CA ALA A 13 -2.16 -19.03 -3.14
C ALA A 13 -2.34 -20.04 -4.29
N THR A 14 -3.48 -20.74 -4.34
CA THR A 14 -3.77 -21.70 -5.42
C THR A 14 -3.90 -21.01 -6.78
N ILE A 15 -4.62 -19.89 -6.83
CA ILE A 15 -4.81 -19.11 -8.06
C ILE A 15 -3.46 -18.51 -8.49
N ALA A 16 -2.75 -17.84 -7.57
CA ALA A 16 -1.47 -17.20 -7.84
C ALA A 16 -0.43 -18.20 -8.35
N ARG A 17 -0.38 -19.41 -7.78
CA ARG A 17 0.48 -20.51 -8.22
C ARG A 17 0.18 -20.93 -9.65
N GLY A 18 -1.10 -21.10 -10.01
CA GLY A 18 -1.50 -21.44 -11.38
C GLY A 18 -1.04 -20.39 -12.41
N VAL A 19 -1.25 -19.11 -12.09
CA VAL A 19 -0.82 -17.99 -12.94
C VAL A 19 0.71 -17.96 -13.08
N LEU A 20 1.44 -18.10 -11.97
CA LEU A 20 2.90 -18.11 -11.96
C LEU A 20 3.46 -19.19 -12.89
N HIS A 21 3.02 -20.44 -12.73
CA HIS A 21 3.49 -21.55 -13.57
C HIS A 21 3.13 -21.35 -15.05
N GLY A 22 1.95 -20.79 -15.34
CA GLY A 22 1.55 -20.46 -16.71
C GLY A 22 2.47 -19.42 -17.36
N LEU A 23 2.83 -18.37 -16.63
CA LEU A 23 3.74 -17.33 -17.10
C LEU A 23 5.16 -17.88 -17.33
N LEU A 24 5.69 -18.66 -16.39
CA LEU A 24 7.03 -19.25 -16.51
C LEU A 24 7.14 -20.21 -17.69
N ARG A 25 6.12 -21.06 -17.91
CA ARG A 25 6.05 -21.93 -19.11
C ARG A 25 6.01 -21.14 -20.42
N SER A 26 5.55 -19.91 -20.38
CA SER A 26 5.52 -18.99 -21.53
C SER A 26 6.83 -18.21 -21.71
N GLY A 27 7.88 -18.52 -20.94
CA GLY A 27 9.21 -17.92 -21.05
C GLY A 27 9.40 -16.62 -20.26
N TRP A 28 8.50 -16.31 -19.32
CA TRP A 28 8.61 -15.12 -18.48
C TRP A 28 9.66 -15.28 -17.38
N VAL A 29 10.25 -14.17 -16.95
CA VAL A 29 11.16 -14.12 -15.81
C VAL A 29 10.41 -13.61 -14.58
N LEU A 30 10.51 -14.36 -13.47
CA LEU A 30 9.99 -13.92 -12.18
C LEU A 30 11.02 -13.01 -11.49
N VAL A 31 10.57 -11.81 -11.12
CA VAL A 31 11.26 -10.93 -10.18
C VAL A 31 10.28 -10.69 -9.05
N ALA A 32 10.69 -10.98 -7.81
CA ALA A 32 9.85 -10.86 -6.63
C ALA A 32 10.55 -10.07 -5.51
N THR A 33 9.80 -9.30 -4.73
CA THR A 33 10.29 -8.60 -3.54
C THR A 33 9.57 -9.14 -2.30
N CYS A 34 10.25 -9.19 -1.16
CA CYS A 34 9.63 -9.55 0.11
C CYS A 34 10.34 -8.86 1.28
N ASN A 35 9.58 -8.53 2.32
CA ASN A 35 10.09 -7.90 3.55
C ASN A 35 10.36 -8.93 4.67
N ARG A 36 10.35 -10.23 4.34
CA ARG A 36 10.63 -11.34 5.25
C ARG A 36 11.83 -12.12 4.73
N SER A 37 12.58 -12.74 5.63
CA SER A 37 13.60 -13.70 5.22
C SER A 37 12.98 -14.91 4.52
N VAL A 38 13.79 -15.62 3.72
CA VAL A 38 13.36 -16.85 3.04
C VAL A 38 12.82 -17.89 4.04
N ASP A 39 13.47 -18.02 5.20
CA ASP A 39 13.05 -18.95 6.26
C ASP A 39 11.71 -18.55 6.88
N GLU A 40 11.51 -17.26 7.19
CA GLU A 40 10.22 -16.75 7.69
C GLU A 40 9.10 -16.94 6.66
N LEU A 41 9.42 -16.73 5.39
CA LEU A 41 8.49 -16.88 4.29
C LEU A 41 8.09 -18.36 4.09
N ALA A 42 9.04 -19.29 4.20
CA ALA A 42 8.81 -20.74 4.16
C ALA A 42 8.09 -21.28 5.42
N SER A 43 8.24 -20.60 6.56
CA SER A 43 7.69 -21.07 7.85
C SER A 43 6.16 -21.00 7.95
N SER A 44 5.48 -20.32 7.00
CA SER A 44 4.03 -20.22 6.96
C SER A 44 3.38 -21.61 6.87
N ALA A 45 2.88 -22.10 8.01
CA ALA A 45 2.32 -23.44 8.15
C ALA A 45 1.03 -23.66 7.36
N MET A 46 0.37 -22.57 6.94
CA MET A 46 -0.99 -22.59 6.38
C MET A 46 -1.10 -23.35 5.05
N HIS A 47 0.01 -23.57 4.35
CA HIS A 47 0.01 -24.19 3.01
C HIS A 47 0.55 -25.62 2.97
N ARG A 48 1.12 -26.13 4.07
CA ARG A 48 1.79 -27.45 4.07
C ARG A 48 0.83 -28.61 3.78
N GLU A 49 -0.42 -28.51 4.22
CA GLU A 49 -1.46 -29.54 4.02
C GLU A 49 -2.16 -29.43 2.64
N HIS A 50 -1.95 -28.32 1.92
CA HIS A 50 -2.58 -28.06 0.62
C HIS A 50 -1.50 -27.89 -0.47
N PRO A 51 -1.11 -28.97 -1.18
CA PRO A 51 -0.07 -28.92 -2.20
C PRO A 51 -0.28 -27.86 -3.29
N GLN A 52 -1.54 -27.51 -3.58
CA GLN A 52 -1.90 -26.49 -4.56
C GLN A 52 -1.66 -25.06 -4.05
N ALA A 53 -1.55 -24.85 -2.75
CA ALA A 53 -1.31 -23.55 -2.13
C ALA A 53 0.19 -23.29 -1.84
N ARG A 54 1.10 -24.14 -2.30
CA ARG A 54 2.56 -24.01 -2.12
C ARG A 54 3.20 -22.92 -3.02
N PHE A 55 2.51 -21.81 -3.22
CA PHE A 55 2.97 -20.67 -4.04
C PHE A 55 4.32 -20.16 -3.54
N THR A 56 4.42 -19.96 -2.23
CA THR A 56 5.62 -19.40 -1.59
C THR A 56 6.84 -20.30 -1.74
N GLU A 57 6.66 -21.61 -1.59
CA GLU A 57 7.73 -22.60 -1.80
C GLU A 57 8.22 -22.59 -3.25
N ASP A 58 7.28 -22.49 -4.21
CA ASP A 58 7.64 -22.38 -5.62
C ASP A 58 8.48 -21.12 -5.87
N VAL A 59 8.05 -19.94 -5.39
CA VAL A 59 8.81 -18.69 -5.53
C VAL A 59 10.22 -18.82 -4.97
N ILE A 60 10.37 -19.39 -3.77
CA ILE A 60 11.68 -19.60 -3.14
C ILE A 60 12.55 -20.55 -3.98
N SER A 61 11.96 -21.61 -4.55
CA SER A 61 12.70 -22.60 -5.35
C SER A 61 13.06 -22.11 -6.76
N LEU A 62 12.31 -21.16 -7.30
CA LEU A 62 12.44 -20.65 -8.67
C LEU A 62 13.31 -19.40 -8.77
N CYS A 63 13.63 -18.76 -7.64
CA CYS A 63 14.37 -17.51 -7.58
C CYS A 63 15.68 -17.63 -6.81
N ASP A 64 16.73 -17.00 -7.31
CA ASP A 64 17.91 -16.71 -6.52
C ASP A 64 17.58 -15.62 -5.49
N SER A 65 17.84 -15.89 -4.21
CA SER A 65 17.57 -14.94 -3.13
C SER A 65 18.68 -13.89 -3.03
N LEU A 66 18.33 -12.63 -3.25
CA LEU A 66 19.19 -11.48 -2.97
C LEU A 66 18.70 -10.76 -1.71
N VAL A 67 19.49 -10.81 -0.64
CA VAL A 67 19.23 -10.01 0.56
C VAL A 67 19.70 -8.59 0.31
N LEU A 68 18.80 -7.62 0.46
CA LEU A 68 19.12 -6.19 0.38
C LEU A 68 19.30 -5.64 1.81
N PRO A 69 20.53 -5.63 2.35
CA PRO A 69 20.77 -5.06 3.67
C PRO A 69 20.50 -3.56 3.65
N SER A 70 19.83 -3.08 4.70
CA SER A 70 19.66 -1.65 4.94
C SER A 70 21.00 -1.02 5.35
N LEU A 71 21.77 -0.54 4.37
CA LEU A 71 23.09 0.07 4.60
C LEU A 71 23.03 1.40 5.37
N HIS A 72 21.94 2.17 5.21
CA HIS A 72 21.79 3.53 5.77
C HIS A 72 20.45 3.74 6.49
N GLY A 73 19.75 2.66 6.84
CA GLY A 73 18.35 2.73 7.29
C GLY A 73 17.37 2.72 6.12
N ASP A 74 16.09 2.92 6.43
CA ASP A 74 15.04 3.09 5.43
C ASP A 74 15.35 4.31 4.55
N TYR A 75 15.48 4.09 3.23
CA TYR A 75 15.71 5.15 2.25
C TYR A 75 14.66 6.26 2.36
N ARG A 76 13.41 5.92 2.71
CA ARG A 76 12.32 6.90 2.91
C ARG A 76 12.67 7.90 4.02
N ALA A 77 13.37 7.47 5.06
CA ALA A 77 13.81 8.33 6.16
C ALA A 77 14.94 9.29 5.77
N SER A 78 15.65 9.01 4.68
CA SER A 78 16.69 9.90 4.13
C SER A 78 16.13 11.04 3.27
N LEU A 79 14.84 10.98 2.91
CA LEU A 79 14.19 12.02 2.12
C LEU A 79 13.96 13.28 2.97
N PRO A 80 14.11 14.50 2.41
CA PRO A 80 13.92 15.75 3.15
C PRO A 80 12.59 15.87 3.91
N ARG A 81 11.53 15.24 3.37
CA ARG A 81 10.19 15.20 4.00
C ARG A 81 10.08 14.29 5.22
N ALA A 82 11.05 13.41 5.46
CA ALA A 82 11.01 12.47 6.59
C ALA A 82 11.16 13.14 7.97
N ALA A 83 11.69 14.36 8.01
CA ALA A 83 11.82 15.13 9.23
C ALA A 83 10.49 15.79 9.67
N GLU A 84 9.47 15.81 8.80
CA GLU A 84 8.18 16.40 9.13
C GLU A 84 7.30 15.41 9.89
N THR A 85 6.79 15.83 11.05
CA THR A 85 5.72 15.08 11.74
C THR A 85 4.48 15.04 10.86
N ILE A 86 4.14 13.87 10.33
CA ILE A 86 2.97 13.64 9.47
C ILE A 86 1.80 12.96 10.19
N PHE A 87 2.03 12.44 11.40
CA PHE A 87 1.03 11.76 12.21
C PHE A 87 0.94 12.43 13.58
N PHE A 88 -0.28 12.82 13.98
CA PHE A 88 -0.56 13.52 15.22
C PHE A 88 -1.51 12.69 16.08
N TYR A 89 -1.12 12.45 17.31
CA TYR A 89 -1.89 11.72 18.31
C TYR A 89 -1.57 12.27 19.71
N PRO A 90 -2.56 12.42 20.61
CA PRO A 90 -3.98 12.10 20.44
C PRO A 90 -4.74 13.13 19.58
N ALA A 91 -5.97 12.81 19.18
CA ALA A 91 -6.87 13.72 18.46
C ALA A 91 -7.43 14.80 19.40
N ASP A 92 -6.55 15.64 19.94
CA ASP A 92 -6.89 16.75 20.83
C ASP A 92 -6.90 18.10 20.10
N ALA A 93 -7.29 19.15 20.82
CA ALA A 93 -7.38 20.51 20.26
C ALA A 93 -6.01 21.06 19.83
N ALA A 94 -4.92 20.69 20.53
CA ALA A 94 -3.58 21.17 20.21
C ALA A 94 -3.10 20.58 18.87
N ASN A 95 -3.23 19.27 18.70
CA ASN A 95 -2.87 18.58 17.46
C ASN A 95 -3.80 18.97 16.30
N THR A 96 -5.09 19.20 16.56
CA THR A 96 -6.03 19.71 15.55
C THR A 96 -5.58 21.08 15.03
N ALA A 97 -5.17 21.99 15.91
CA ALA A 97 -4.69 23.31 15.52
C ALA A 97 -3.41 23.25 14.65
N VAL A 98 -2.50 22.31 14.93
CA VAL A 98 -1.30 22.08 14.11
C VAL A 98 -1.67 21.59 12.71
N VAL A 99 -2.58 20.63 12.60
CA VAL A 99 -3.06 20.12 11.30
C VAL A 99 -3.81 21.20 10.52
N ASP A 100 -4.63 22.01 11.18
CA ASP A 100 -5.35 23.13 10.57
C ASP A 100 -4.39 24.17 9.99
N ALA A 101 -3.35 24.54 10.74
CA ALA A 101 -2.34 25.49 10.28
C ALA A 101 -1.58 24.95 9.06
N ARG A 102 -1.18 23.67 9.07
CA ARG A 102 -0.53 23.03 7.91
C ARG A 102 -1.45 22.97 6.70
N PHE A 103 -2.73 22.65 6.90
CA PHE A 103 -3.70 22.64 5.81
C PHE A 103 -3.89 24.04 5.20
N ALA A 104 -3.95 25.08 6.03
CA ALA A 104 -4.01 26.47 5.58
C ALA A 104 -2.74 26.87 4.79
N GLU A 105 -1.56 26.44 5.23
CA GLU A 105 -0.30 26.67 4.52
C GLU A 105 -0.28 26.00 3.14
N LEU A 106 -0.63 24.71 3.07
CA LEU A 106 -0.68 23.94 1.82
C LEU A 106 -1.67 24.51 0.82
N THR A 107 -2.81 24.99 1.32
CA THR A 107 -3.87 25.60 0.49
C THR A 107 -3.63 27.09 0.21
N ARG A 108 -2.66 27.73 0.89
CA ARG A 108 -2.46 29.19 0.92
C ARG A 108 -3.71 29.97 1.34
N GLY A 109 -4.58 29.37 2.15
CA GLY A 109 -5.86 29.93 2.54
C GLY A 109 -6.97 29.85 1.49
N ASP A 110 -6.70 29.32 0.29
CA ASP A 110 -7.66 29.21 -0.82
C ASP A 110 -8.51 27.91 -0.75
N ALA A 111 -8.76 27.38 0.44
CA ALA A 111 -9.51 26.15 0.61
C ALA A 111 -11.01 26.37 0.37
N ALA A 112 -11.62 25.54 -0.47
CA ALA A 112 -13.05 25.57 -0.79
C ALA A 112 -13.62 24.14 -0.82
N PRO A 113 -14.95 23.98 -0.71
CA PRO A 113 -15.59 22.71 -0.98
C PRO A 113 -15.26 22.23 -2.40
N ILE A 114 -14.75 21.01 -2.51
CA ILE A 114 -14.43 20.36 -3.77
C ILE A 114 -15.10 18.98 -3.83
N ALA A 115 -15.28 18.46 -5.03
CA ALA A 115 -15.71 17.09 -5.27
C ALA A 115 -14.54 16.31 -5.90
N LEU A 116 -14.03 15.32 -5.18
CA LEU A 116 -13.01 14.41 -5.67
C LEU A 116 -13.68 13.31 -6.48
N HIS A 117 -13.40 13.26 -7.78
CA HIS A 117 -13.99 12.27 -8.68
C HIS A 117 -13.33 10.91 -8.45
N LEU A 118 -14.10 9.98 -7.92
CA LEU A 118 -13.71 8.59 -7.77
C LEU A 118 -14.11 7.81 -9.03
N GLY A 119 -13.46 6.67 -9.27
CA GLY A 119 -13.79 5.80 -10.39
C GLY A 119 -15.28 5.38 -10.41
N GLY A 120 -15.83 5.25 -11.62
CA GLY A 120 -17.22 4.81 -11.81
C GLY A 120 -18.28 5.88 -11.51
N GLY A 121 -17.93 7.17 -11.64
CA GLY A 121 -18.88 8.29 -11.53
C GLY A 121 -19.21 8.72 -10.09
N ARG A 122 -18.53 8.15 -9.10
CA ARG A 122 -18.68 8.53 -7.69
C ARG A 122 -17.91 9.81 -7.40
N CYS A 123 -18.39 10.60 -6.44
CA CYS A 123 -17.74 11.83 -6.01
C CYS A 123 -17.66 11.84 -4.49
N LEU A 124 -16.48 12.19 -3.96
CA LEU A 124 -16.24 12.36 -2.54
C LEU A 124 -16.13 13.86 -2.22
N PRO A 125 -17.07 14.44 -1.45
CA PRO A 125 -16.94 15.82 -1.02
C PRO A 125 -15.75 15.96 -0.07
N ALA A 126 -14.97 17.02 -0.25
CA ALA A 126 -13.82 17.34 0.59
C ALA A 126 -13.68 18.86 0.73
N LEU A 127 -12.89 19.29 1.71
CA LEU A 127 -12.37 20.66 1.74
C LEU A 127 -10.98 20.63 1.10
N GLY A 128 -10.70 21.47 0.10
CA GLY A 128 -9.41 21.43 -0.57
C GLY A 128 -9.18 22.58 -1.51
N CYS A 129 -8.15 22.48 -2.34
CA CYS A 129 -7.91 23.44 -3.41
C CYS A 129 -7.43 22.72 -4.67
N PRO A 130 -7.58 23.35 -5.86
CA PRO A 130 -7.16 22.75 -7.14
C PRO A 130 -5.66 22.41 -7.25
N ARG A 131 -4.84 22.81 -6.27
CA ARG A 131 -3.39 22.57 -6.23
C ARG A 131 -3.01 21.21 -5.62
N GLY A 132 -3.93 20.24 -5.59
CA GLY A 132 -3.65 18.87 -5.15
C GLY A 132 -3.63 18.69 -3.63
N THR A 133 -4.38 19.49 -2.88
CA THR A 133 -4.57 19.30 -1.43
C THR A 133 -6.05 19.15 -1.11
N ALA A 134 -6.38 18.11 -0.36
CA ALA A 134 -7.72 17.84 0.13
C ALA A 134 -7.67 17.38 1.60
N ARG A 135 -8.70 17.71 2.36
CA ARG A 135 -8.91 17.32 3.74
C ARG A 135 -10.24 16.61 3.86
N LEU A 136 -10.19 15.46 4.51
CA LEU A 136 -11.28 14.53 4.75
C LEU A 136 -11.16 14.00 6.18
N SER A 137 -12.30 13.65 6.77
CA SER A 137 -12.34 12.89 8.01
C SER A 137 -12.11 11.40 7.75
N PHE A 138 -11.75 10.68 8.82
CA PHE A 138 -11.63 9.22 8.76
C PHE A 138 -12.94 8.56 8.34
N ASP A 139 -14.07 9.01 8.88
CA ASP A 139 -15.38 8.42 8.56
C ASP A 139 -15.78 8.66 7.09
N GLU A 140 -15.43 9.83 6.53
CA GLU A 140 -15.67 10.12 5.12
C GLU A 140 -14.91 9.20 4.18
N LEU A 141 -13.73 8.72 4.59
CA LEU A 141 -12.88 7.82 3.82
C LEU A 141 -13.20 6.35 4.13
N CYS A 142 -13.23 5.94 5.39
CA CYS A 142 -13.17 4.54 5.78
C CYS A 142 -14.52 3.94 6.19
N ALA A 143 -15.51 4.77 6.57
CA ALA A 143 -16.82 4.27 7.01
C ALA A 143 -17.84 4.13 5.86
N LYS A 144 -17.43 4.45 4.63
CA LYS A 144 -18.26 4.36 3.42
C LYS A 144 -17.82 3.16 2.57
N PRO A 145 -18.73 2.59 1.74
CA PRO A 145 -18.44 1.39 0.95
C PRO A 145 -17.58 1.70 -0.29
N TYR A 146 -16.34 2.13 -0.07
CA TYR A 146 -15.35 2.31 -1.13
C TYR A 146 -14.51 1.05 -1.34
N GLY A 147 -14.17 0.78 -2.60
CA GLY A 147 -13.31 -0.32 -2.99
C GLY A 147 -11.88 0.15 -3.26
N SER A 148 -10.98 -0.80 -3.50
CA SER A 148 -9.57 -0.53 -3.85
C SER A 148 -9.43 0.47 -5.01
N ALA A 149 -10.26 0.36 -6.04
CA ALA A 149 -10.25 1.27 -7.20
C ALA A 149 -10.54 2.74 -6.83
N ASP A 150 -11.33 2.99 -5.78
CA ASP A 150 -11.63 4.36 -5.33
C ASP A 150 -10.41 5.01 -4.67
N TYR A 151 -9.72 4.26 -3.81
CA TYR A 151 -8.51 4.74 -3.15
C TYR A 151 -7.35 4.92 -4.13
N ILE A 152 -7.27 4.07 -5.16
CA ILE A 152 -6.31 4.26 -6.25
C ILE A 152 -6.61 5.56 -7.00
N ALA A 153 -7.87 5.83 -7.34
CA ALA A 153 -8.26 7.08 -7.99
C ALA A 153 -7.96 8.31 -7.13
N LEU A 154 -8.06 8.20 -5.80
CA LEU A 154 -7.71 9.27 -4.86
C LEU A 154 -6.19 9.53 -4.77
N ALA A 155 -5.36 8.52 -5.03
CA ALA A 155 -3.91 8.59 -4.92
C ALA A 155 -3.19 9.04 -6.20
N GLN A 156 -3.93 9.19 -7.31
CA GLN A 156 -3.43 9.62 -8.63
C GLN A 156 -3.66 11.11 -8.85
#